data_AF-A0A925YWZ2-F1
#
_entry.id   AF-A0A925YWZ2-F1
#
_cell.length_a   1.000
_cell.length_b   1.000
_cell.length_c   1.000
_cell.angle_alpha   90.00
_cell.angle_beta   90.00
_cell.angle_gamma   90.00
#
_symmetry.space_group_name_H-M   'P 1'
#
loop_
_entity.id
_entity.type
_entity.pdbx_description
1 polymer ?
#
loop_
_entity_poly.entity_id
_entity_poly.type
_entity_poly.pdbx_seq_one_letter_code
_entity_poly.pdbx_strand_id
1 'polypeptide(L)'
;MKKSIFSATLAALAIAASVNVAAAQDTKRQEVRKDTKELREDKRELREDKKERREDIREGASKAEIRQDTREIRKDRREVKGDKRERRQ
;
A
#
# COMPACT_ATOMS: atom_id res chain seq x y z
N MET A 1 -45.49 23.02 52.07
CA MET A 1 -44.13 23.07 52.64
C MET A 1 -43.35 21.92 52.00
N LYS A 2 -42.50 22.21 50.99
CA LYS A 2 -41.01 22.14 51.06
C LYS A 2 -40.55 20.70 51.45
N LYS A 3 -39.83 19.89 50.66
CA LYS A 3 -38.78 20.14 49.65
C LYS A 3 -38.60 18.92 48.72
N SER A 4 -38.21 19.21 47.47
CA SER A 4 -37.80 18.26 46.42
C SER A 4 -36.48 17.58 46.75
N ILE A 5 -36.32 16.29 46.39
CA ILE A 5 -35.04 15.60 46.35
C ILE A 5 -34.85 15.01 44.95
N PHE A 6 -34.12 15.76 44.11
CA PHE A 6 -33.53 15.33 42.85
C PHE A 6 -32.01 15.24 43.11
N SER A 7 -31.39 14.07 42.99
CA SER A 7 -29.94 13.84 42.79
C SER A 7 -29.65 12.37 43.11
N ALA A 8 -28.87 11.58 42.39
CA ALA A 8 -28.08 11.74 41.20
C ALA A 8 -27.64 10.30 40.85
N THR A 9 -28.21 9.69 39.81
CA THR A 9 -27.80 8.35 39.36
C THR A 9 -27.69 8.31 37.84
N LEU A 10 -27.00 9.31 37.27
CA LEU A 10 -26.77 9.43 35.83
C LEU A 10 -25.35 9.91 35.54
N ALA A 11 -24.35 9.29 36.18
CA ALA A 11 -22.94 9.58 35.91
C ALA A 11 -22.07 8.34 36.15
N ALA A 12 -22.31 7.26 35.40
CA ALA A 12 -21.42 6.10 35.42
C ALA A 12 -21.38 5.35 34.08
N LEU A 13 -21.50 6.04 32.94
CA LEU A 13 -21.39 5.38 31.64
C LEU A 13 -20.79 6.28 30.55
N ALA A 14 -19.62 6.88 30.80
CA ALA A 14 -18.97 7.72 29.78
C ALA A 14 -17.44 7.73 29.81
N ILE A 15 -16.77 6.74 30.40
CA ILE A 15 -15.29 6.70 30.38
C ILE A 15 -14.79 5.26 30.17
N ALA A 16 -14.86 4.76 28.94
CA ALA A 16 -14.11 3.56 28.54
C ALA A 16 -13.81 3.47 27.03
N ALA A 17 -13.82 4.57 26.28
CA ALA A 17 -13.64 4.56 24.82
C ALA A 17 -12.30 5.14 24.33
N SER A 18 -11.31 5.37 25.20
CA SER A 18 -10.14 6.20 24.86
C SER A 18 -8.77 5.52 24.96
N VAL A 19 -8.64 4.19 24.84
CA VAL A 19 -7.35 3.51 25.10
C VAL A 19 -6.56 3.06 23.85
N ASN A 20 -7.13 2.89 22.65
CA ASN A 20 -6.40 2.20 21.57
C ASN A 20 -6.01 3.04 20.33
N VAL A 21 -5.72 4.33 20.48
CA VAL A 21 -5.26 5.16 19.35
C VAL A 21 -3.77 4.95 19.01
N ALA A 22 -2.92 4.63 20.00
CA ALA A 22 -1.47 4.48 19.78
C ALA A 22 -1.11 3.24 18.94
N ALA A 23 -1.70 2.09 19.25
CA ALA A 23 -1.47 0.84 18.49
C ALA A 23 -1.88 0.95 17.01
N ALA A 24 -2.94 1.72 16.72
CA ALA A 24 -3.42 1.95 15.36
C ALA A 24 -2.54 2.92 14.53
N GLN A 25 -1.68 3.72 15.17
CA GLN A 25 -0.73 4.60 14.47
C GLN A 25 0.55 3.86 14.07
N ASP A 26 1.00 2.92 14.89
CA ASP A 26 2.18 2.11 14.58
C ASP A 26 1.94 1.12 13.43
N THR A 27 0.75 0.52 13.35
CA THR A 27 0.38 -0.38 12.23
C THR A 27 0.40 0.37 10.90
N LYS A 28 -0.23 1.54 10.82
CA LYS A 28 -0.25 2.37 9.60
C LYS A 28 1.16 2.79 9.14
N ARG A 29 2.06 3.14 10.08
CA ARG A 29 3.45 3.47 9.74
C ARG A 29 4.22 2.26 9.22
N GLN A 30 3.97 1.07 9.76
CA GLN A 30 4.59 -0.16 9.28
C GLN A 30 4.07 -0.57 7.90
N GLU A 31 2.77 -0.45 7.66
CA GLU A 31 2.13 -0.71 6.35
C GLU A 31 2.73 0.19 5.27
N VAL A 32 2.76 1.50 5.46
CA VAL A 32 3.36 2.45 4.49
C VAL A 32 4.83 2.13 4.17
N ARG A 33 5.58 1.63 5.16
CA ARG A 33 6.98 1.21 4.97
C ARG A 33 7.08 -0.06 4.12
N LYS A 34 6.19 -1.03 4.34
CA LYS A 34 6.10 -2.26 3.54
C LYS A 34 5.70 -1.95 2.10
N ASP A 35 4.64 -1.18 1.88
CA ASP A 35 4.18 -0.77 0.54
C ASP A 35 5.28 -0.01 -0.24
N THR A 36 6.09 0.79 0.47
CA THR A 36 7.22 1.50 -0.15
C THR A 36 8.36 0.55 -0.53
N LYS A 37 8.58 -0.52 0.23
CA LYS A 37 9.57 -1.56 -0.05
C LYS A 37 9.13 -2.38 -1.27
N GLU A 38 7.88 -2.83 -1.30
CA GLU A 38 7.28 -3.58 -2.41
C GLU A 38 7.37 -2.76 -3.71
N LEU A 39 6.90 -1.50 -3.71
CA LEU A 39 7.01 -0.62 -4.88
C LEU A 39 8.46 -0.34 -5.32
N ARG A 40 9.46 -0.56 -4.45
CA ARG A 40 10.88 -0.46 -4.81
C ARG A 40 11.38 -1.75 -5.44
N GLU A 41 10.92 -2.89 -4.95
CA GLU A 41 11.20 -4.23 -5.49
C GLU A 41 10.61 -4.37 -6.89
N ASP A 42 9.32 -4.06 -7.11
CA ASP A 42 8.71 -4.13 -8.45
C ASP A 42 9.43 -3.24 -9.47
N LYS A 43 9.90 -2.06 -9.03
CA LYS A 43 10.69 -1.17 -9.90
C LYS A 43 12.05 -1.75 -10.25
N ARG A 44 12.63 -2.56 -9.38
CA ARG A 44 13.91 -3.23 -9.62
C ARG A 44 13.70 -4.37 -10.60
N GLU A 45 12.69 -5.20 -10.40
CA GLU A 45 12.30 -6.27 -11.33
C GLU A 45 12.05 -5.70 -12.73
N LEU A 46 11.23 -4.64 -12.84
CA LEU A 46 10.97 -3.96 -14.10
C LEU A 46 12.23 -3.34 -14.78
N ARG A 47 13.32 -3.15 -14.05
CA ARG A 47 14.61 -2.73 -14.62
C ARG A 47 15.41 -3.94 -15.11
N GLU A 48 15.34 -5.05 -14.39
CA GLU A 48 15.96 -6.33 -14.73
C GLU A 48 15.31 -6.88 -16.01
N ASP A 49 13.97 -6.95 -16.12
CA ASP A 49 13.28 -7.42 -17.34
C ASP A 49 13.62 -6.57 -18.57
N LYS A 50 13.79 -5.25 -18.37
CA LYS A 50 14.21 -4.35 -19.47
C LYS A 50 15.64 -4.60 -19.90
N LYS A 51 16.50 -5.07 -19.00
CA LYS A 51 17.88 -5.43 -19.30
C LYS A 51 17.92 -6.76 -20.02
N GLU A 52 17.19 -7.77 -19.53
CA GLU A 52 17.04 -9.07 -20.18
C GLU A 52 16.51 -8.92 -21.60
N ARG A 53 15.39 -8.22 -21.80
CA ARG A 53 14.87 -7.95 -23.15
C ARG A 53 15.89 -7.27 -24.07
N ARG A 54 16.78 -6.43 -23.54
CA ARG A 54 17.85 -5.80 -24.34
C ARG A 54 18.96 -6.79 -24.69
N GLU A 55 19.26 -7.71 -23.79
CA GLU A 55 20.19 -8.81 -24.01
C GLU A 55 19.59 -9.79 -25.04
N ASP A 56 18.32 -10.17 -24.92
CA ASP A 56 17.61 -11.01 -25.90
C ASP A 56 17.62 -10.40 -27.31
N ILE A 57 17.37 -9.09 -27.42
CA ILE A 57 17.48 -8.37 -28.70
C ILE A 57 18.92 -8.45 -29.26
N ARG A 58 19.93 -8.40 -28.41
CA ARG A 58 21.35 -8.46 -28.82
C ARG A 58 21.75 -9.87 -29.22
N GLU A 59 21.21 -10.88 -28.54
CA GLU A 59 21.44 -12.31 -28.81
C GLU A 59 20.66 -12.82 -30.03
N GLY A 60 19.73 -12.02 -30.55
CA GLY A 60 18.99 -12.32 -31.77
C GLY A 60 17.70 -13.08 -31.52
N ALA A 61 17.09 -12.91 -30.34
CA ALA A 61 15.78 -13.46 -30.01
C ALA A 61 14.72 -13.10 -31.06
N SER A 62 13.71 -13.94 -31.16
CA SER A 62 12.68 -13.79 -32.18
C SER A 62 11.85 -12.52 -31.93
N LYS A 63 11.29 -11.96 -33.02
CA LYS A 63 10.34 -10.85 -32.90
C LYS A 63 9.11 -11.21 -32.06
N ALA A 64 8.76 -12.49 -31.93
CA ALA A 64 7.63 -12.94 -31.14
C ALA A 64 7.93 -12.84 -29.64
N GLU A 65 9.08 -13.35 -29.21
CA GLU A 65 9.57 -13.27 -27.82
C GLU A 65 9.71 -11.81 -27.37
N ILE A 66 10.43 -10.99 -28.14
CA ILE A 66 10.62 -9.56 -27.81
C ILE A 66 9.27 -8.82 -27.67
N ARG A 67 8.26 -9.19 -28.47
CA ARG A 67 6.91 -8.62 -28.38
C ARG A 67 6.18 -9.08 -27.13
N GLN A 68 6.35 -10.34 -26.74
CA GLN A 68 5.79 -10.87 -25.51
C GLN A 68 6.40 -10.15 -24.29
N ASP A 69 7.72 -10.08 -24.17
CA ASP A 69 8.37 -9.41 -23.04
C ASP A 69 8.00 -7.93 -22.99
N THR A 70 7.90 -7.28 -24.16
CA THR A 70 7.44 -5.89 -24.24
C THR A 70 6.01 -5.71 -23.71
N ARG A 71 5.14 -6.69 -23.92
CA ARG A 71 3.76 -6.67 -23.41
C ARG A 71 3.73 -6.89 -21.90
N GLU A 72 4.52 -7.83 -21.40
CA GLU A 72 4.65 -8.14 -19.97
C GLU A 72 5.19 -6.92 -19.21
N ILE A 73 6.35 -6.38 -19.60
CA ILE A 73 6.93 -5.14 -19.04
C ILE A 73 5.94 -3.97 -19.07
N ARG A 74 5.09 -3.89 -20.10
CA ARG A 74 4.08 -2.83 -20.20
C ARG A 74 2.95 -3.02 -19.19
N LYS A 75 2.55 -4.26 -18.91
CA LYS A 75 1.54 -4.62 -17.92
C LYS A 75 2.06 -4.30 -16.51
N ASP A 76 3.25 -4.75 -16.17
CA ASP A 76 3.84 -4.56 -14.84
C ASP A 76 4.10 -3.06 -14.58
N ARG A 77 4.52 -2.32 -15.61
CA ARG A 77 4.64 -0.86 -15.52
C ARG A 77 3.30 -0.17 -15.22
N ARG A 78 2.17 -0.72 -15.67
CA ARG A 78 0.84 -0.16 -15.38
C ARG A 78 0.44 -0.47 -13.94
N GLU A 79 0.70 -1.68 -13.47
CA GLU A 79 0.45 -2.11 -12.09
C GLU A 79 1.22 -1.23 -11.10
N VAL A 80 2.55 -1.14 -11.25
CA VAL A 80 3.41 -0.25 -10.43
C VAL A 80 2.97 1.22 -10.48
N LYS A 81 2.40 1.67 -11.60
CA LYS A 81 1.87 3.04 -11.72
C LYS A 81 0.53 3.19 -10.98
N GLY A 82 -0.30 2.16 -10.97
CA GLY A 82 -1.52 2.04 -10.17
C GLY A 82 -1.21 2.12 -8.69
N ASP A 83 -0.36 1.22 -8.19
CA ASP A 83 0.01 1.14 -6.77
C ASP A 83 0.61 2.46 -6.27
N LYS A 84 1.44 3.09 -7.09
CA LYS A 84 2.00 4.42 -6.79
C LYS A 84 0.92 5.51 -6.68
N ARG A 85 -0.18 5.41 -7.43
CA ARG A 85 -1.30 6.35 -7.37
C ARG A 85 -2.21 6.07 -6.19
N GLU A 86 -2.47 4.80 -5.88
CA GLU A 86 -3.26 4.39 -4.73
C GLU A 86 -2.59 4.84 -3.43
N ARG A 87 -1.29 4.61 -3.30
CA ARG A 87 -0.49 5.07 -2.14
C ARG A 87 -0.39 6.61 -2.00
N ARG A 88 -0.78 7.38 -3.02
CA ARG A 88 -0.77 8.86 -2.96
C ARG A 88 -2.12 9.43 -2.54
N GLN A 89 -3.19 8.64 -2.62
CA GLN A 89 -4.53 8.99 -2.19
C GLN A 89 -4.69 8.64 -0.71
#